data_AF-A0A527HB62-F1
#
_entry.id   AF-A0A527HB62-F1
#
_cell.length_a   1.000
_cell.length_b   1.000
_cell.length_c   1.000
_cell.angle_alpha   90.00
_cell.angle_beta   90.00
_cell.angle_gamma   90.00
#
_symmetry.space_group_name_H-M   'P 1'
#
loop_
_entity.id
_entity.type
_entity.pdbx_description
1 polymer ?
#
loop_
_entity_poly.entity_id
_entity_poly.type
_entity_poly.pdbx_seq_one_letter_code
_entity_poly.pdbx_strand_id
1 'polypeptide(L)'
;AIHLNDTHPAIAVPELMRLLMDVHGMDFDQAWDITQRTFGYTNHTLLPEALESWPVPLFERLLPRHMQIVYAINAEVLLEARASNQFSDEQIGRISLIQENGDRRVRMGNLAFVGSHSVNGVSALHTDLMKETVFADLHKLYPDRINNKTNGITPRRWLIQCNPGLTSLAREAIGDRFLDDIDAIKDLDGFAGDAAFRDKFAAVKRANKARLANLVADRLGIKVDPSALFDIQIKRIHEYKRQLLNILEA
;
A
#
# COMPACT_ATOMS: atom_id res chain seq x y z
N ALA A 1 -0.71 2.07 -18.43
CA ALA A 1 0.02 1.84 -17.17
C ALA A 1 -0.71 0.78 -16.36
N ILE A 2 0.02 -0.14 -15.74
CA ILE A 2 -0.49 -1.19 -14.85
C ILE A 2 0.13 -0.98 -13.47
N HIS A 3 -0.68 -1.06 -12.41
CA HIS A 3 -0.21 -0.79 -11.05
C HIS A 3 -0.17 -2.06 -10.20
N LEU A 4 1.00 -2.39 -9.69
CA LEU A 4 1.26 -3.54 -8.81
C LEU A 4 1.03 -3.08 -7.36
N ASN A 5 0.02 -3.65 -6.71
CA ASN A 5 -0.29 -3.37 -5.31
C ASN A 5 0.27 -4.50 -4.43
N ASP A 6 1.31 -4.20 -3.66
CA ASP A 6 2.21 -5.16 -3.03
C ASP A 6 2.84 -6.13 -4.04
N THR A 7 3.47 -7.21 -3.55
CA THR A 7 4.22 -8.17 -4.38
C THR A 7 3.35 -9.21 -5.06
N HIS A 8 2.08 -9.37 -4.66
CA HIS A 8 1.20 -10.42 -5.17
C HIS A 8 1.10 -10.44 -6.71
N PRO A 9 0.94 -9.29 -7.41
CA PRO A 9 0.87 -9.27 -8.87
C PRO A 9 2.25 -9.14 -9.55
N ALA A 10 3.38 -9.25 -8.84
CA ALA A 10 4.71 -9.03 -9.43
C ALA A 10 5.04 -10.01 -10.58
N ILE A 11 4.37 -11.16 -10.62
CA ILE A 11 4.46 -12.11 -11.74
C ILE A 11 3.96 -11.52 -13.08
N ALA A 12 3.19 -10.43 -13.04
CA ALA A 12 2.76 -9.72 -14.24
C ALA A 12 3.95 -9.16 -15.05
N VAL A 13 5.08 -8.86 -14.39
CA VAL A 13 6.32 -8.40 -15.06
C VAL A 13 6.84 -9.48 -16.03
N PRO A 14 7.20 -10.69 -15.59
CA PRO A 14 7.63 -11.74 -16.52
C PRO A 14 6.51 -12.25 -17.43
N GLU A 15 5.23 -12.16 -17.04
CA GLU A 15 4.13 -12.54 -17.94
C GLU A 15 3.98 -11.56 -19.11
N LEU A 16 4.09 -10.25 -18.88
CA LEU A 16 4.06 -9.27 -19.96
C LEU A 16 5.25 -9.49 -20.91
N MET A 17 6.45 -9.68 -20.36
CA MET A 17 7.64 -10.05 -21.14
C MET A 17 7.38 -11.29 -21.99
N ARG A 18 6.81 -12.35 -21.40
CA ARG A 18 6.50 -13.60 -22.10
C ARG A 18 5.54 -13.35 -23.27
N LEU A 19 4.49 -12.58 -23.08
CA LEU A 19 3.54 -12.25 -24.14
C LEU A 19 4.23 -11.47 -25.27
N LEU A 20 4.99 -10.43 -24.94
CA LEU A 20 5.68 -9.60 -25.92
C LEU A 20 6.71 -10.41 -26.74
N MET A 21 7.51 -11.24 -26.08
CA MET A 21 8.55 -12.03 -26.76
C MET A 21 7.99 -13.27 -27.46
N ASP A 22 7.25 -14.12 -26.74
CA ASP A 22 6.91 -15.45 -27.23
C ASP A 22 5.67 -15.43 -28.15
N VAL A 23 4.74 -14.49 -27.91
CA VAL A 23 3.49 -14.41 -28.68
C VAL A 23 3.56 -13.33 -29.75
N HIS A 24 4.19 -12.19 -29.45
CA HIS A 24 4.30 -11.05 -30.38
C HIS A 24 5.66 -10.94 -31.07
N GLY A 25 6.62 -11.82 -30.77
CA GLY A 25 7.90 -11.91 -31.48
C GLY A 25 8.83 -10.73 -31.25
N MET A 26 8.70 -10.00 -30.15
CA MET A 26 9.60 -8.89 -29.81
C MET A 26 10.92 -9.42 -29.24
N ASP A 27 12.00 -8.72 -29.56
CA ASP A 27 13.29 -8.96 -28.91
C ASP A 27 13.25 -8.57 -27.43
N PHE A 28 14.15 -9.15 -26.64
CA PHE A 28 14.19 -8.97 -25.19
C PHE A 28 14.26 -7.49 -24.79
N ASP A 29 15.20 -6.73 -25.35
CA ASP A 29 15.41 -5.32 -24.97
C ASP A 29 14.18 -4.45 -25.26
N GLN A 30 13.52 -4.70 -26.39
CA GLN A 30 12.30 -4.01 -26.76
C GLN A 30 11.14 -4.38 -25.82
N ALA A 31 10.97 -5.67 -25.53
CA ALA A 31 9.96 -6.14 -24.60
C ALA A 31 10.20 -5.59 -23.18
N TRP A 32 11.47 -5.48 -22.78
CA TRP A 32 11.87 -5.01 -21.46
C TRP A 32 11.60 -3.52 -21.27
N ASP A 33 11.96 -2.67 -22.25
CA ASP A 33 11.64 -1.23 -22.22
C ASP A 33 10.12 -1.00 -22.07
N ILE A 34 9.32 -1.69 -22.89
CA ILE A 34 7.85 -1.60 -22.84
C ILE A 34 7.34 -2.03 -21.48
N THR A 35 7.86 -3.14 -20.95
CA THR A 35 7.45 -3.69 -19.66
C THR A 35 7.73 -2.72 -18.52
N GLN A 36 8.97 -2.23 -18.39
CA GLN A 36 9.34 -1.29 -17.32
C GLN A 36 8.51 0.00 -17.36
N ARG A 37 8.30 0.56 -18.56
CA ARG A 37 7.51 1.78 -18.75
C ARG A 37 6.01 1.58 -18.51
N THR A 38 5.55 0.34 -18.52
CA THR A 38 4.14 0.01 -18.29
C THR A 38 3.80 -0.08 -16.81
N PHE A 39 4.69 -0.64 -15.98
CA PHE A 39 4.40 -0.96 -14.58
C PHE A 39 4.80 0.14 -13.59
N GLY A 40 3.91 0.41 -12.62
CA GLY A 40 4.22 1.07 -11.36
C GLY A 40 3.99 0.13 -10.18
N TYR A 41 4.73 0.29 -9.08
CA TYR A 41 4.66 -0.58 -7.91
C TYR A 41 4.42 0.22 -6.62
N THR A 42 3.40 -0.16 -5.84
CA THR A 42 3.19 0.35 -4.47
C THR A 42 3.52 -0.72 -3.45
N ASN A 43 4.41 -0.39 -2.52
CA ASN A 43 4.72 -1.21 -1.36
C ASN A 43 3.90 -0.73 -0.14
N HIS A 44 3.24 -1.66 0.55
CA HIS A 44 2.46 -1.38 1.76
C HIS A 44 3.10 -1.94 3.05
N THR A 45 4.32 -2.49 2.98
CA THR A 45 4.99 -3.12 4.12
C THR A 45 6.51 -2.92 4.11
N LEU A 46 7.04 -2.55 5.28
CA LEU A 46 8.47 -2.48 5.56
C LEU A 46 9.02 -3.75 6.22
N LEU A 47 8.14 -4.66 6.66
CA LEU A 47 8.54 -5.91 7.29
C LEU A 47 9.14 -6.84 6.22
N PRO A 48 10.44 -7.20 6.30
CA PRO A 48 11.08 -8.04 5.29
C PRO A 48 10.39 -9.39 5.10
N GLU A 49 9.83 -9.95 6.18
CA GLU A 49 9.06 -11.20 6.16
C GLU A 49 7.75 -11.10 5.37
N ALA A 50 7.21 -9.89 5.18
CA ALA A 50 6.00 -9.65 4.42
C ALA A 50 6.27 -9.36 2.93
N LEU A 51 7.54 -9.22 2.53
CA LEU A 51 7.93 -9.20 1.12
C LEU A 51 7.99 -10.64 0.61
N GLU A 52 7.04 -11.01 -0.25
CA GLU A 52 6.93 -12.39 -0.71
C GLU A 52 8.21 -12.86 -1.37
N SER A 53 8.61 -14.07 -1.01
CA SER A 53 9.66 -14.80 -1.70
C SER A 53 9.21 -16.23 -1.93
N TRP A 54 9.60 -16.80 -3.07
CA TRP A 54 9.16 -18.13 -3.48
C TRP A 54 10.34 -19.04 -3.78
N PRO A 55 10.32 -20.32 -3.35
CA PRO A 55 11.38 -21.26 -3.69
C PRO A 55 11.56 -21.35 -5.20
N VAL A 56 12.80 -21.24 -5.68
CA VAL A 56 13.13 -21.38 -7.10
C VAL A 56 12.59 -22.70 -7.69
N PRO A 57 12.75 -23.88 -7.04
CA PRO A 57 12.21 -25.13 -7.57
C PRO A 57 10.69 -25.14 -7.76
N LEU A 58 9.95 -24.35 -6.96
CA LEU A 58 8.51 -24.21 -7.12
C LEU A 58 8.17 -23.39 -8.38
N PHE A 59 8.89 -22.29 -8.59
CA PHE A 59 8.74 -21.45 -9.79
C PHE A 59 9.12 -22.22 -11.05
N GLU A 60 10.24 -22.94 -11.05
CA GLU A 60 10.66 -23.76 -12.19
C GLU A 60 9.62 -24.83 -12.56
N ARG A 61 8.99 -25.45 -11.54
CA ARG A 61 7.98 -26.50 -11.76
C ARG A 61 6.66 -25.94 -12.29
N LEU A 62 6.19 -24.80 -11.77
CA LEU A 62 4.87 -24.25 -12.11
C LEU A 62 4.91 -23.28 -13.29
N LEU A 63 5.96 -22.47 -13.38
CA LEU A 63 6.11 -21.35 -14.31
C LEU A 63 7.52 -21.37 -14.96
N PRO A 64 7.89 -22.45 -15.67
CA PRO A 64 9.26 -22.62 -16.18
C PRO A 64 9.68 -21.48 -17.12
N ARG A 65 8.77 -21.00 -17.97
CA ARG A 65 9.06 -19.89 -18.89
C ARG A 65 9.25 -18.57 -18.15
N HIS A 66 8.41 -18.27 -17.17
CA HIS A 66 8.58 -17.07 -16.33
C HIS A 66 9.90 -17.11 -15.58
N MET A 67 10.32 -18.29 -15.10
CA MET A 67 11.61 -18.42 -14.42
C MET A 67 12.80 -18.10 -15.34
N GLN A 68 12.77 -18.55 -16.60
CA GLN A 68 13.79 -18.18 -17.59
C GLN A 68 13.86 -16.66 -17.79
N ILE A 69 12.70 -16.00 -17.87
CA ILE A 69 12.60 -14.55 -18.02
C ILE A 69 13.11 -13.83 -16.76
N VAL A 70 12.76 -14.31 -15.57
CA VAL A 70 13.28 -13.77 -14.30
C VAL A 70 14.80 -13.90 -14.24
N TYR A 71 15.37 -15.01 -14.70
CA TYR A 71 16.83 -15.16 -14.78
C TYR A 71 17.46 -14.19 -15.77
N ALA A 72 16.86 -13.98 -16.94
CA ALA A 72 17.35 -13.01 -17.93
C ALA A 72 17.32 -11.58 -17.37
N ILE A 73 16.21 -11.16 -16.76
CA ILE A 73 16.12 -9.86 -16.09
C ILE A 73 17.16 -9.74 -14.98
N ASN A 74 17.32 -10.78 -14.16
CA ASN A 74 18.31 -10.78 -13.08
C ASN A 74 19.73 -10.59 -13.62
N ALA A 75 20.08 -11.26 -14.72
CA ALA A 75 21.39 -11.11 -15.34
C ALA A 75 21.65 -9.66 -15.80
N GLU A 76 20.70 -9.06 -16.52
CA GLU A 76 20.81 -7.66 -16.98
C GLU A 76 21.01 -6.67 -15.83
N VAL A 77 20.21 -6.79 -14.77
CA VAL A 77 20.29 -5.91 -13.59
C VAL A 77 21.62 -6.06 -12.86
N LEU A 78 22.12 -7.30 -12.73
CA LEU A 78 23.40 -7.55 -12.06
C LEU A 78 24.58 -7.04 -12.90
N LEU A 79 24.49 -7.12 -14.23
CA LEU A 79 25.48 -6.52 -15.14
C LEU A 79 25.50 -5.00 -15.00
N GLU A 80 24.33 -4.36 -15.01
CA GLU A 80 24.19 -2.90 -14.80
C GLU A 80 24.78 -2.48 -13.44
N ALA A 81 24.40 -3.17 -12.35
CA ALA A 81 24.89 -2.87 -11.02
C ALA A 81 26.42 -3.00 -10.93
N ARG A 82 27.01 -4.05 -11.51
CA ARG A 82 28.47 -4.25 -11.57
C ARG A 82 29.16 -3.17 -12.40
N ALA A 83 28.61 -2.82 -13.57
CA ALA A 83 29.18 -1.81 -14.46
C ALA A 83 29.24 -0.41 -13.82
N SER A 84 28.35 -0.11 -12.86
CA SER A 84 28.39 1.16 -12.13
C SER A 84 29.64 1.34 -11.26
N ASN A 85 30.32 0.26 -10.85
CA ASN A 85 31.43 0.26 -9.89
C ASN A 85 31.10 0.92 -8.53
N GLN A 86 29.82 1.00 -8.14
CA GLN A 86 29.36 1.65 -6.91
C GLN A 86 28.92 0.69 -5.79
N PHE A 87 28.93 -0.61 -6.06
CA PHE A 87 28.36 -1.64 -5.17
C PHE A 87 29.41 -2.70 -4.82
N SER A 88 29.44 -3.12 -3.55
CA SER A 88 30.17 -4.33 -3.17
C SER A 88 29.45 -5.59 -3.66
N ASP A 89 30.15 -6.73 -3.66
CA ASP A 89 29.55 -8.02 -4.01
C ASP A 89 28.34 -8.36 -3.14
N GLU A 90 28.37 -7.98 -1.85
CA GLU A 90 27.25 -8.17 -0.94
C GLU A 90 26.03 -7.33 -1.35
N GLN A 91 26.24 -6.08 -1.75
CA GLN A 91 25.15 -5.20 -2.22
C GLN A 91 24.58 -5.70 -3.55
N ILE A 92 25.42 -6.19 -4.45
CA ILE A 92 24.98 -6.86 -5.70
C ILE A 92 24.09 -8.06 -5.35
N GLY A 93 24.47 -8.85 -4.35
CA GLY A 93 23.64 -9.95 -3.83
C GLY A 93 22.30 -9.50 -3.25
N ARG A 94 22.20 -8.28 -2.70
CA ARG A 94 20.94 -7.67 -2.23
C ARG A 94 20.07 -7.13 -3.36
N ILE A 95 20.67 -6.64 -4.44
CA ILE A 95 19.98 -6.18 -5.65
C ILE A 95 19.36 -7.37 -6.41
N SER A 96 20.04 -8.51 -6.44
CA SER A 96 19.59 -9.74 -7.12
C SER A 96 18.12 -10.08 -6.87
N LEU A 97 17.42 -10.45 -7.94
CA LEU A 97 16.08 -11.02 -7.92
C LEU A 97 16.06 -12.42 -7.30
N ILE A 98 17.21 -13.09 -7.23
CA ILE A 98 17.38 -14.42 -6.66
C ILE A 98 18.21 -14.31 -5.39
N GLN A 99 17.62 -14.74 -4.27
CA GLN A 99 18.37 -14.99 -3.05
C GLN A 99 19.12 -16.32 -3.18
N GLU A 100 20.43 -16.30 -2.95
CA GLU A 100 21.29 -17.49 -3.01
C GLU A 100 21.75 -17.99 -1.63
N ASN A 101 21.60 -17.18 -0.58
CA ASN A 101 21.94 -17.57 0.78
C ASN A 101 20.86 -18.50 1.36
N GLY A 102 21.20 -19.79 1.51
CA GLY A 102 20.29 -20.84 1.99
C GLY A 102 19.50 -21.46 0.83
N ASP A 103 18.21 -21.70 1.04
CA ASP A 103 17.32 -22.15 -0.03
C ASP A 103 17.17 -21.04 -1.06
N ARG A 104 17.40 -21.36 -2.34
CA ARG A 104 17.27 -20.36 -3.43
C ARG A 104 15.83 -19.90 -3.56
N ARG A 105 15.60 -18.57 -3.53
CA ARG A 105 14.26 -17.98 -3.62
C ARG A 105 14.21 -16.79 -4.58
N VAL A 106 13.11 -16.66 -5.30
CA VAL A 106 12.76 -15.46 -6.07
C VAL A 106 12.25 -14.39 -5.11
N ARG A 107 12.85 -13.19 -5.15
CA ARG A 107 12.46 -12.03 -4.34
C ARG A 107 11.45 -11.17 -5.12
N MET A 108 10.17 -11.31 -4.77
CA MET A 108 9.09 -10.65 -5.52
C MET A 108 9.13 -9.12 -5.35
N GLY A 109 9.59 -8.62 -4.20
CA GLY A 109 9.81 -7.19 -3.97
C GLY A 109 10.83 -6.59 -4.94
N ASN A 110 11.97 -7.27 -5.13
CA ASN A 110 13.01 -6.83 -6.08
C ASN A 110 12.50 -6.93 -7.52
N LEU A 111 11.76 -7.99 -7.86
CA LEU A 111 11.18 -8.17 -9.19
C LEU A 111 10.18 -7.04 -9.52
N ALA A 112 9.30 -6.72 -8.58
CA ALA A 112 8.34 -5.62 -8.73
C ALA A 112 9.05 -4.25 -8.86
N PHE A 113 10.09 -4.02 -8.06
CA PHE A 113 10.86 -2.78 -8.10
C PHE A 113 11.56 -2.58 -9.44
N VAL A 114 12.35 -3.58 -9.86
CA VAL A 114 13.15 -3.54 -11.09
C VAL A 114 12.25 -3.48 -12.32
N GLY A 115 11.14 -4.22 -12.31
CA GLY A 115 10.16 -4.27 -13.40
C GLY A 115 9.27 -3.04 -13.52
N SER A 116 9.41 -2.05 -12.63
CA SER A 116 8.58 -0.84 -12.63
C SER A 116 9.42 0.42 -12.83
N HIS A 117 8.90 1.37 -13.62
CA HIS A 117 9.51 2.70 -13.77
C HIS A 117 9.24 3.63 -12.58
N SER A 118 8.21 3.34 -11.78
CA SER A 118 7.82 4.15 -10.63
C SER A 118 7.47 3.25 -9.45
N VAL A 119 8.05 3.54 -8.28
CA VAL A 119 7.82 2.81 -7.03
C VAL A 119 7.35 3.80 -5.98
N ASN A 120 6.28 3.50 -5.24
CA ASN A 120 5.80 4.41 -4.20
C ASN A 120 5.52 3.75 -2.86
N GLY A 121 5.80 4.49 -1.79
CA GLY A 121 5.28 4.23 -0.46
C GLY A 121 3.91 4.88 -0.25
N VAL A 122 3.34 4.61 0.93
CA VAL A 122 1.95 4.95 1.28
C VAL A 122 1.80 6.03 2.36
N SER A 123 2.93 6.52 2.86
CA SER A 123 3.07 7.71 3.71
C SER A 123 4.50 8.24 3.59
N ALA A 124 4.73 9.49 4.02
CA ALA A 124 6.06 10.10 3.96
C ALA A 124 7.11 9.26 4.72
N LEU A 125 6.88 8.99 6.01
CA LEU A 125 7.77 8.17 6.83
C LEU A 125 7.98 6.77 6.25
N HIS A 126 6.92 6.13 5.73
CA HIS A 126 7.04 4.82 5.10
C HIS A 126 7.93 4.89 3.85
N THR A 127 7.75 5.91 3.02
CA THR A 127 8.53 6.12 1.80
C THR A 127 10.01 6.36 2.10
N ASP A 128 10.31 7.15 3.13
CA ASP A 128 11.69 7.41 3.54
C ASP A 128 12.36 6.13 4.08
N LEU A 129 11.65 5.37 4.92
CA LEU A 129 12.15 4.09 5.39
C LEU A 129 12.37 3.08 4.26
N MET A 130 11.54 3.06 3.21
CA MET A 130 11.78 2.22 2.03
C MET A 130 13.14 2.50 1.38
N LYS A 131 13.51 3.78 1.27
CA LYS A 131 14.79 4.23 0.69
C LYS A 131 16.00 3.87 1.55
N GLU A 132 15.82 3.82 2.86
CA GLU A 132 16.90 3.57 3.82
C GLU A 132 17.04 2.09 4.22
N THR A 133 16.00 1.29 4.01
CA THR A 133 15.94 -0.11 4.48
C THR A 133 15.73 -1.10 3.33
N VAL A 134 14.49 -1.56 3.12
CA VAL A 134 14.12 -2.69 2.25
C VAL A 134 14.56 -2.53 0.79
N PHE A 135 14.66 -1.31 0.30
CA PHE A 135 15.09 -1.02 -1.08
C PHE A 135 16.34 -0.15 -1.15
N ALA A 136 17.16 -0.08 -0.10
CA ALA A 136 18.30 0.84 -0.06
C ALA A 136 19.27 0.68 -1.23
N ASP A 137 19.70 -0.55 -1.52
CA ASP A 137 20.65 -0.82 -2.62
C ASP A 137 20.00 -0.61 -3.99
N LEU A 138 18.72 -0.95 -4.15
CA LEU A 138 17.95 -0.71 -5.37
C LEU A 138 17.66 0.78 -5.59
N HIS A 139 17.45 1.56 -4.53
CA HIS A 139 17.30 3.00 -4.60
C HIS A 139 18.61 3.68 -4.96
N LYS A 140 19.74 3.19 -4.44
CA LYS A 140 21.06 3.67 -4.86
C LYS A 140 21.30 3.43 -6.36
N LEU A 141 20.87 2.27 -6.89
CA LEU A 141 20.97 1.97 -8.32
C LEU A 141 20.00 2.82 -9.16
N TYR A 142 18.78 3.04 -8.65
CA TYR A 142 17.72 3.76 -9.35
C TYR A 142 17.14 4.90 -8.47
N PRO A 143 17.86 6.03 -8.32
CA PRO A 143 17.54 7.08 -7.35
C PRO A 143 16.19 7.74 -7.61
N ASP A 144 15.77 7.86 -8.87
CA ASP A 144 14.58 8.63 -9.23
C ASP A 144 13.28 7.81 -9.23
N ARG A 145 13.32 6.50 -8.93
CA ARG A 145 12.14 5.63 -9.00
C ARG A 145 11.21 5.76 -7.79
N ILE A 146 11.75 6.02 -6.59
CA ILE A 146 10.96 6.03 -5.35
C ILE A 146 10.28 7.38 -5.12
N ASN A 147 8.95 7.38 -5.02
CA ASN A 147 8.14 8.55 -4.68
C ASN A 147 7.11 8.24 -3.57
N ASN A 148 6.39 9.26 -3.10
CA ASN A 148 5.36 9.11 -2.07
C ASN A 148 3.96 9.34 -2.64
N LYS A 149 3.03 8.44 -2.30
CA LYS A 149 1.57 8.62 -2.47
C LYS A 149 0.88 8.30 -1.16
N THR A 150 0.62 9.32 -0.35
CA THR A 150 -0.07 9.14 0.93
C THR A 150 -1.47 8.54 0.70
N ASN A 151 -1.78 7.46 1.42
CA ASN A 151 -3.09 6.81 1.33
C ASN A 151 -4.24 7.78 1.63
N GLY A 152 -5.36 7.57 0.96
CA GLY A 152 -6.60 8.32 1.18
C GLY A 152 -7.79 7.39 1.42
N ILE A 153 -8.88 7.99 1.89
CA ILE A 153 -10.20 7.35 1.98
C ILE A 153 -11.20 8.17 1.18
N THR A 154 -12.17 7.51 0.56
CA THR A 154 -13.21 8.24 -0.18
C THR A 154 -14.22 8.88 0.78
N PRO A 155 -14.44 10.22 0.73
CA PRO A 155 -15.41 10.88 1.58
C PRO A 155 -16.86 10.48 1.25
N ARG A 156 -17.10 9.99 0.03
CA ARG A 156 -18.41 9.50 -0.42
C ARG A 156 -18.93 8.38 0.50
N ARG A 157 -18.08 7.40 0.80
CA ARG A 157 -18.45 6.30 1.71
C ARG A 157 -18.23 6.65 3.17
N TRP A 158 -17.09 7.26 3.48
CA TRP A 158 -16.61 7.42 4.86
C TRP A 158 -17.07 8.70 5.57
N LEU A 159 -17.86 9.53 4.91
CA LEU A 159 -18.54 10.68 5.51
C LEU A 159 -19.98 10.77 4.99
N ILE A 160 -20.17 10.95 3.68
CA ILE A 160 -21.46 11.27 3.04
C ILE A 160 -22.48 10.16 3.26
N GLN A 161 -22.11 8.92 2.93
CA GLN A 161 -23.01 7.77 3.06
C GLN A 161 -23.17 7.31 4.51
N CYS A 162 -22.07 7.17 5.26
CA CYS A 162 -22.12 6.57 6.59
C CYS A 162 -22.61 7.53 7.69
N ASN A 163 -22.55 8.84 7.45
CA ASN A 163 -22.90 9.87 8.43
C ASN A 163 -23.71 11.04 7.80
N PRO A 164 -24.89 10.76 7.23
CA PRO A 164 -25.70 11.76 6.52
C PRO A 164 -26.12 12.94 7.40
N GLY A 165 -26.26 12.72 8.71
CA GLY A 165 -26.54 13.79 9.68
C GLY A 165 -25.39 14.80 9.77
N LEU A 166 -24.14 14.32 9.85
CA LEU A 166 -22.97 15.22 9.86
C LEU A 166 -22.77 15.89 8.51
N THR A 167 -22.99 15.17 7.41
CA THR A 167 -22.93 15.74 6.07
C THR A 167 -23.95 16.85 5.86
N SER A 168 -25.18 16.67 6.34
CA SER A 168 -26.22 17.69 6.25
C SER A 168 -25.87 18.93 7.06
N LEU A 169 -25.32 18.75 8.28
CA LEU A 169 -24.85 19.84 9.12
C LEU A 169 -23.69 20.61 8.47
N ALA A 170 -22.71 19.90 7.90
CA ALA A 170 -21.60 20.52 7.19
C ALA A 170 -22.11 21.34 5.99
N ARG A 171 -23.03 20.78 5.21
CA ARG A 171 -23.66 21.48 4.08
C ARG A 171 -24.42 22.74 4.49
N GLU A 172 -25.12 22.72 5.62
CA GLU A 172 -25.79 23.92 6.16
C GLU A 172 -24.78 25.03 6.46
N ALA A 173 -23.60 24.69 6.99
CA ALA A 173 -22.61 25.65 7.43
C ALA A 173 -21.73 26.20 6.29
N ILE A 174 -21.28 25.34 5.37
CA ILE A 174 -20.24 25.70 4.36
C ILE A 174 -20.68 25.43 2.91
N GLY A 175 -21.93 25.02 2.69
CA GLY A 175 -22.47 24.69 1.37
C GLY A 175 -21.96 23.35 0.83
N ASP A 176 -22.18 23.12 -0.47
CA ASP A 176 -21.98 21.81 -1.11
C ASP A 176 -20.55 21.54 -1.62
N ARG A 177 -19.65 22.54 -1.63
CA ARG A 177 -18.33 22.41 -2.25
C ARG A 177 -17.53 21.20 -1.74
N PHE A 178 -17.65 20.89 -0.44
CA PHE A 178 -16.93 19.79 0.19
C PHE A 178 -17.34 18.37 -0.27
N LEU A 179 -18.48 18.24 -0.96
CA LEU A 179 -18.94 16.96 -1.48
C LEU A 179 -18.06 16.45 -2.63
N ASP A 180 -17.56 17.37 -3.46
CA ASP A 180 -16.67 17.09 -4.59
C ASP A 180 -15.20 17.45 -4.29
N ASP A 181 -14.96 18.50 -3.50
CA ASP A 181 -13.64 18.94 -3.04
C ASP A 181 -13.51 18.86 -1.52
N ILE A 182 -13.07 17.71 -1.01
CA ILE A 182 -13.03 17.43 0.44
C ILE A 182 -12.14 18.41 1.22
N ASP A 183 -11.17 19.08 0.59
CA ASP A 183 -10.33 20.07 1.27
C ASP A 183 -11.14 21.28 1.75
N ALA A 184 -12.28 21.57 1.12
CA ALA A 184 -13.22 22.60 1.55
C ALA A 184 -13.82 22.34 2.94
N ILE A 185 -13.71 21.13 3.49
CA ILE A 185 -14.19 20.84 4.85
C ILE A 185 -13.50 21.69 5.92
N LYS A 186 -12.31 22.24 5.62
CA LYS A 186 -11.56 23.16 6.49
C LYS A 186 -12.32 24.46 6.79
N ASP A 187 -13.28 24.84 5.95
CA ASP A 187 -14.11 26.01 6.20
C ASP A 187 -14.97 25.84 7.49
N LEU A 188 -15.15 24.59 7.96
CA LEU A 188 -15.78 24.31 9.26
C LEU A 188 -14.95 24.77 10.46
N ASP A 189 -13.65 25.03 10.31
CA ASP A 189 -12.79 25.49 11.41
C ASP A 189 -13.30 26.79 12.03
N GLY A 190 -13.92 27.66 11.21
CA GLY A 190 -14.55 28.90 11.67
C GLY A 190 -15.74 28.70 12.61
N PHE A 191 -16.35 27.52 12.63
CA PHE A 191 -17.51 27.18 13.47
C PHE A 191 -17.12 26.47 14.78
N ALA A 192 -15.84 26.16 15.00
CA ALA A 192 -15.40 25.44 16.20
C ALA A 192 -15.71 26.18 17.51
N GLY A 193 -15.75 27.52 17.47
CA GLY A 193 -16.10 28.37 18.61
C GLY A 193 -17.61 28.63 18.78
N ASP A 194 -18.43 28.29 17.78
CA ASP A 194 -19.87 28.56 17.79
C ASP A 194 -20.60 27.53 18.69
N ALA A 195 -21.20 28.01 19.77
CA ALA A 195 -21.97 27.18 20.70
C ALA A 195 -23.13 26.45 20.01
N ALA A 196 -23.88 27.12 19.14
CA ALA A 196 -25.03 26.53 18.47
C ALA A 196 -24.59 25.43 17.48
N PHE A 197 -23.49 25.65 16.76
CA PHE A 197 -22.91 24.63 15.88
C PHE A 197 -22.42 23.40 16.68
N ARG A 198 -21.74 23.62 17.81
CA ARG A 198 -21.29 22.53 18.69
C ARG A 198 -22.45 21.71 19.25
N ASP A 199 -23.56 22.35 19.61
CA ASP A 199 -24.75 21.65 20.09
C ASP A 199 -25.37 20.76 18.99
N LYS A 200 -25.49 21.27 17.76
CA LYS A 200 -25.93 20.47 16.61
C LYS A 200 -24.97 19.31 16.32
N PHE A 201 -23.66 19.55 16.36
CA PHE A 201 -22.64 18.52 16.15
C PHE A 201 -22.71 17.42 17.22
N ALA A 202 -22.88 17.80 18.49
CA ALA A 202 -23.05 16.87 19.61
C ALA A 202 -24.33 16.03 19.45
N ALA A 203 -25.43 16.64 19.01
CA ALA A 203 -26.69 15.93 18.74
C ALA A 203 -26.53 14.88 17.61
N VAL A 204 -25.81 15.22 16.53
CA VAL A 204 -25.48 14.26 15.46
C VAL A 204 -24.67 13.08 16.01
N LYS A 205 -23.63 13.34 16.83
CA LYS A 205 -22.84 12.28 17.45
C LYS A 205 -23.68 11.40 18.37
N ARG A 206 -24.54 11.99 19.20
CA ARG A 206 -25.45 11.29 20.11
C ARG A 206 -26.39 10.36 19.35
N ALA A 207 -26.99 10.83 18.25
CA ALA A 207 -27.84 10.01 17.39
C ALA A 207 -27.07 8.83 16.79
N ASN A 208 -25.82 9.05 16.34
CA ASN A 208 -24.97 7.98 15.82
C ASN A 208 -24.62 6.93 16.89
N LYS A 209 -24.33 7.35 18.12
CA LYS A 209 -24.07 6.44 19.26
C LYS A 209 -25.29 5.61 19.61
N ALA A 210 -26.49 6.21 19.60
CA ALA A 210 -27.73 5.47 19.83
C ALA A 210 -27.97 4.40 18.76
N ARG A 211 -27.73 4.71 17.47
CA ARG A 211 -27.81 3.72 16.38
C ARG A 211 -26.81 2.57 16.56
N LEU A 212 -25.57 2.88 16.95
CA LEU A 212 -24.57 1.85 17.22
C LEU A 212 -24.92 0.99 18.45
N ALA A 213 -25.42 1.61 19.53
CA ALA A 213 -25.86 0.89 20.72
C ALA A 213 -26.96 -0.13 20.41
N ASN A 214 -27.95 0.26 19.62
CA ASN A 214 -29.00 -0.65 19.16
C ASN A 214 -28.42 -1.78 18.31
N LEU A 215 -27.52 -1.48 17.37
CA LEU A 215 -26.87 -2.50 16.54
C LEU A 215 -26.07 -3.52 17.38
N VAL A 216 -25.39 -3.07 18.42
CA VAL A 216 -24.64 -3.94 19.35
C VAL A 216 -25.60 -4.82 20.14
N ALA A 217 -26.71 -4.27 20.64
CA ALA A 217 -27.74 -5.04 21.33
C ALA A 217 -28.36 -6.10 20.42
N ASP A 218 -28.68 -5.75 19.18
CA ASP A 218 -29.30 -6.66 18.21
C ASP A 218 -28.36 -7.80 17.80
N ARG A 219 -27.05 -7.53 17.64
CA ARG A 219 -26.08 -8.53 17.15
C ARG A 219 -25.45 -9.36 18.24
N LEU A 220 -25.22 -8.78 19.41
CA LEU A 220 -24.44 -9.40 20.48
C LEU A 220 -25.26 -9.65 21.75
N GLY A 221 -26.50 -9.14 21.82
CA GLY A 221 -27.32 -9.20 23.04
C GLY A 221 -26.83 -8.28 24.16
N ILE A 222 -25.84 -7.42 23.90
CA ILE A 222 -25.21 -6.54 24.89
C ILE A 222 -25.81 -5.14 24.78
N LYS A 223 -26.36 -4.62 25.88
CA LYS A 223 -26.81 -3.23 25.94
C LYS A 223 -25.66 -2.33 26.39
N VAL A 224 -25.30 -1.37 25.56
CA VAL A 224 -24.30 -0.34 25.88
C VAL A 224 -24.98 1.01 26.08
N ASP A 225 -24.54 1.79 27.07
CA ASP A 225 -25.10 3.11 27.34
C ASP A 225 -24.57 4.13 26.32
N PRO A 226 -25.40 4.72 25.45
CA PRO A 226 -24.92 5.69 24.48
C PRO A 226 -24.45 7.02 25.12
N SER A 227 -24.68 7.28 26.43
CA SER A 227 -24.08 8.46 27.11
C SER A 227 -22.61 8.23 27.46
N ALA A 228 -22.20 6.98 27.73
CA ALA A 228 -20.81 6.62 28.02
C ALA A 228 -19.86 6.93 26.86
N LEU A 229 -18.57 7.14 27.13
CA LEU A 229 -17.55 7.25 26.10
C LEU A 229 -17.52 5.96 25.26
N PHE A 230 -17.51 6.09 23.93
CA PHE A 230 -17.35 4.94 23.02
C PHE A 230 -15.89 4.88 22.57
N ASP A 231 -15.11 4.01 23.22
CA ASP A 231 -13.75 3.69 22.82
C ASP A 231 -13.76 2.51 21.83
N ILE A 232 -13.10 2.66 20.68
CA ILE A 232 -13.22 1.75 19.53
C ILE A 232 -11.85 1.45 18.93
N GLN A 233 -11.39 0.20 19.09
CA GLN A 233 -10.21 -0.32 18.39
C GLN A 233 -10.62 -1.33 17.31
N ILE A 234 -10.80 -0.87 16.07
CA ILE A 234 -11.17 -1.73 14.92
C ILE A 234 -10.02 -1.84 13.90
N LYS A 235 -9.51 -3.06 13.71
CA LYS A 235 -8.46 -3.43 12.75
C LYS A 235 -8.22 -4.95 12.80
N ARG A 236 -7.47 -5.49 11.83
CA ARG A 236 -6.97 -6.89 11.91
C ARG A 236 -6.29 -7.15 13.26
N ILE A 237 -6.51 -8.32 13.85
CA ILE A 237 -5.79 -8.73 15.06
C ILE A 237 -4.35 -9.06 14.69
N HIS A 238 -3.37 -8.39 15.30
CA HIS A 238 -1.95 -8.59 15.04
C HIS A 238 -1.11 -8.00 16.17
N GLU A 239 -0.01 -8.67 16.57
CA GLU A 239 0.85 -8.23 17.68
C GLU A 239 1.30 -6.76 17.59
N TYR A 240 1.79 -6.29 16.44
CA TYR A 240 2.20 -4.90 16.26
C TYR A 240 1.06 -3.87 16.40
N LYS A 241 -0.20 -4.31 16.30
CA LYS A 241 -1.39 -3.46 16.49
C LYS A 241 -1.82 -3.36 17.95
N ARG A 242 -1.20 -4.15 18.84
CA ARG A 242 -1.28 -4.04 20.30
C ARG A 242 -2.70 -4.10 20.88
N GLN A 243 -3.58 -4.97 20.33
CA GLN A 243 -4.86 -5.27 20.98
C GLN A 243 -4.67 -5.87 22.38
N LEU A 244 -3.60 -6.66 22.58
CA LEU A 244 -3.23 -7.20 23.89
C LEU A 244 -2.90 -6.09 24.90
N LEU A 245 -2.19 -5.03 24.47
CA LEU A 245 -1.93 -3.90 25.36
C LEU A 245 -3.23 -3.19 25.75
N ASN A 246 -4.12 -2.98 24.78
CA ASN A 246 -5.40 -2.30 25.02
C ASN A 246 -6.25 -3.04 26.07
N ILE A 247 -6.35 -4.37 25.99
CA ILE A 247 -7.14 -5.15 26.95
C ILE A 247 -6.48 -5.27 28.34
N LEU A 248 -5.16 -5.07 28.44
CA LEU A 248 -4.46 -5.06 29.73
C LEU A 248 -4.69 -3.76 30.51
N GLU A 249 -4.99 -2.65 29.83
CA GLU A 249 -5.34 -1.37 30.46
C GLU A 249 -6.85 -1.21 30.71
N ALA A 250 -7.69 -2.07 30.13
CA ALA A 250 -9.15 -1.94 30.08
C ALA A 250 -9.88 -2.34 31.37
#